data_AF-A0A1X7U592-F1
#
_entry.id   AF-A0A1X7U592-F1
#
_cell.length_a   1.000
_cell.length_b   1.000
_cell.length_c   1.000
_cell.angle_alpha   90.00
_cell.angle_beta   90.00
_cell.angle_gamma   90.00
#
_symmetry.space_group_name_H-M   'P 1'
#
loop_
_entity.id
_entity.type
_entity.pdbx_description
1 polymer ?
#
loop_
_entity_poly.entity_id
_entity_poly.type
_entity_poly.pdbx_seq_one_letter_code
_entity_poly.pdbx_strand_id
1 'polypeptide(L)'
;MIEEKHRGHDLMHAEMILILFASIGVAQVLLFLWRIKHRKSYQAITLLGMWIIPFYLCVRLSFWRMIIVWSIFSIITLFVMFKATRKKLHVNTPRIVYRWFLWIYQASYALGIIGYLVLLLVFTGLGLLLPVNPDVILETGVTLVFYGVYYGVMGRDCAEVCLDYMSAAMT
;
A
#
# COMPACT_ATOMS: atom_id res chain seq x y z
N MET A 1 -26.19 -26.84 -33.77
CA MET A 1 -25.02 -27.53 -33.18
C MET A 1 -23.93 -26.54 -32.69
N ILE A 2 -23.60 -25.46 -33.42
CA ILE A 2 -22.68 -24.41 -32.94
C ILE A 2 -23.35 -23.51 -31.88
N GLU A 3 -24.65 -23.19 -32.04
CA GLU A 3 -25.43 -22.36 -31.10
C GLU A 3 -25.61 -22.98 -29.69
N GLU A 4 -25.88 -24.28 -29.59
CA GLU A 4 -26.04 -24.95 -28.28
C GLU A 4 -24.74 -25.02 -27.49
N LYS A 5 -23.60 -25.14 -28.20
CA LYS A 5 -22.27 -25.18 -27.58
C LYS A 5 -21.82 -23.81 -27.07
N HIS A 6 -22.22 -22.71 -27.71
CA HIS A 6 -22.03 -21.35 -27.17
C HIS A 6 -22.97 -21.05 -26.02
N ARG A 7 -24.24 -21.46 -26.09
CA ARG A 7 -25.20 -21.25 -24.99
C ARG A 7 -24.78 -21.95 -23.70
N GLY A 8 -24.22 -23.15 -23.79
CA GLY A 8 -23.64 -23.85 -22.63
C GLY A 8 -22.37 -23.18 -22.09
N HIS A 9 -21.52 -22.64 -22.97
CA HIS A 9 -20.31 -21.92 -22.59
C HIS A 9 -20.61 -20.58 -21.89
N ASP A 10 -21.62 -19.84 -22.36
CA ASP A 10 -22.08 -18.60 -21.73
C ASP A 10 -22.76 -18.86 -20.37
N LEU A 11 -23.46 -20.00 -20.24
CA LEU A 11 -24.02 -20.43 -18.96
C LEU A 11 -22.92 -20.73 -17.94
N MET A 12 -21.83 -21.39 -18.36
CA MET A 12 -20.68 -21.66 -17.49
C MET A 12 -19.96 -20.36 -17.06
N HIS A 13 -19.83 -19.37 -17.95
CA HIS A 13 -19.31 -18.05 -17.57
C HIS A 13 -20.20 -17.33 -16.56
N ALA A 14 -21.53 -17.39 -16.75
CA ALA A 14 -22.48 -16.80 -15.81
C ALA A 14 -22.40 -17.45 -14.42
N GLU A 15 -22.27 -18.78 -14.35
CA GLU A 15 -22.09 -19.51 -13.09
C GLU A 15 -20.78 -19.15 -12.38
N MET A 16 -19.66 -19.09 -13.11
CA MET A 16 -18.37 -18.67 -12.57
C MET A 16 -18.43 -17.26 -11.99
N ILE A 17 -19.06 -16.33 -12.72
CA ILE A 17 -19.22 -14.94 -12.28
C ILE A 17 -20.11 -14.87 -11.03
N LEU A 18 -21.18 -15.66 -10.96
CA LEU A 18 -22.07 -15.69 -9.81
C LEU A 18 -21.36 -16.22 -8.55
N ILE A 19 -20.57 -17.29 -8.67
CA ILE A 19 -19.74 -17.81 -7.59
C ILE A 19 -18.68 -16.78 -7.17
N LEU A 20 -18.06 -16.08 -8.12
CA LEU A 20 -17.12 -15.00 -7.85
C LEU A 20 -17.77 -13.88 -7.02
N PHE A 21 -18.91 -13.35 -7.44
CA PHE A 21 -19.61 -12.31 -6.67
C PHE A 21 -20.05 -12.79 -5.30
N ALA A 22 -20.58 -14.01 -5.21
CA ALA A 22 -20.97 -14.60 -3.93
C ALA A 22 -19.76 -14.74 -2.98
N SER A 23 -18.64 -15.26 -3.48
CA SER A 23 -17.42 -15.43 -2.69
C SER A 23 -16.80 -14.09 -2.26
N ILE A 24 -16.78 -13.08 -3.14
CA ILE A 24 -16.36 -11.72 -2.79
C ILE A 24 -17.28 -11.16 -1.70
N GLY A 25 -18.60 -11.28 -1.86
CA GLY A 25 -19.58 -10.81 -0.89
C GLY A 25 -19.38 -11.44 0.49
N VAL A 26 -19.24 -12.76 0.55
CA VAL A 26 -18.94 -13.49 1.79
C VAL A 26 -17.61 -13.04 2.39
N ALA A 27 -16.55 -12.91 1.58
CA ALA A 27 -15.25 -12.44 2.06
C ALA A 27 -15.34 -11.03 2.66
N GLN A 28 -16.08 -10.10 2.04
CA GLN A 28 -16.28 -8.75 2.58
C GLN A 28 -17.00 -8.77 3.93
N VAL A 29 -18.05 -9.57 4.08
CA VAL A 29 -18.77 -9.71 5.36
C VAL A 29 -17.86 -10.30 6.44
N LEU A 30 -17.08 -11.33 6.12
CA LEU A 30 -16.13 -11.92 7.07
C LEU A 30 -15.06 -10.93 7.51
N LEU A 31 -14.48 -10.16 6.56
CA LEU A 31 -13.51 -9.10 6.87
C LEU A 31 -14.12 -8.02 7.76
N PHE A 32 -15.35 -7.61 7.47
CA PHE A 32 -16.07 -6.62 8.27
C PHE A 32 -16.35 -7.11 9.70
N LEU A 33 -16.85 -8.34 9.86
CA LEU A 33 -17.08 -8.95 11.16
C LEU A 33 -15.78 -9.11 11.95
N TRP A 34 -14.70 -9.50 11.27
CA TRP A 34 -13.39 -9.63 11.89
C TRP A 34 -12.86 -8.27 12.37
N ARG A 35 -13.01 -7.21 11.57
CA ARG A 35 -12.65 -5.84 11.95
C ARG A 35 -13.39 -5.37 13.19
N ILE A 36 -14.68 -5.69 13.33
CA ILE A 36 -15.47 -5.30 14.52
C ILE A 36 -15.04 -6.11 15.74
N LYS A 37 -14.96 -7.44 15.61
CA LYS A 37 -14.73 -8.35 16.75
C LYS A 37 -13.28 -8.30 17.26
N HIS A 38 -12.30 -8.18 16.35
CA HIS A 38 -10.88 -8.26 16.67
C HIS A 38 -10.06 -7.18 15.96
N ARG A 39 -10.34 -5.89 16.23
CA ARG A 39 -9.64 -4.71 15.70
C ARG A 39 -8.11 -4.86 15.64
N LYS A 40 -7.48 -5.26 16.76
CA LYS A 40 -6.01 -5.38 16.86
C LYS A 40 -5.45 -6.46 15.92
N SER A 41 -6.10 -7.62 15.84
CA SER A 41 -5.66 -8.72 14.98
C SER A 41 -5.87 -8.38 13.50
N TYR A 42 -7.01 -7.78 13.16
CA TYR A 42 -7.30 -7.28 11.81
C TYR A 42 -6.22 -6.29 11.37
N GLN A 43 -5.98 -5.24 12.16
CA GLN A 43 -5.00 -4.20 11.82
C GLN A 43 -3.58 -4.74 11.71
N ALA A 44 -3.17 -5.67 12.59
CA ALA A 44 -1.85 -6.28 12.52
C ALA A 44 -1.66 -7.12 11.24
N ILE A 45 -2.65 -7.94 10.89
CA ILE A 45 -2.55 -8.80 9.70
C ILE A 45 -2.68 -7.99 8.41
N THR A 46 -3.56 -6.99 8.35
CA THR A 46 -3.65 -6.12 7.17
C THR A 46 -2.38 -5.30 6.99
N LEU A 47 -1.77 -4.82 8.07
CA LEU A 47 -0.49 -4.10 8.01
C LEU A 47 0.64 -5.01 7.51
N LEU A 48 0.75 -6.24 8.04
CA LEU A 48 1.72 -7.22 7.56
C LEU A 48 1.49 -7.59 6.09
N GLY A 49 0.23 -7.80 5.69
CA GLY A 49 -0.13 -8.06 4.30
C GLY A 49 0.28 -6.92 3.39
N MET A 50 -0.04 -5.68 3.78
CA MET A 50 0.36 -4.48 3.04
C MET A 50 1.88 -4.36 2.94
N TRP A 51 2.64 -4.85 3.91
CA TRP A 51 4.10 -4.74 3.95
C TRP A 51 4.79 -5.80 3.08
N ILE A 52 4.28 -7.04 3.11
CA ILE A 52 4.91 -8.20 2.48
C ILE A 52 4.49 -8.34 1.01
N ILE A 53 3.22 -8.06 0.66
CA ILE A 53 2.71 -8.28 -0.71
C ILE A 53 3.50 -7.49 -1.75
N PRO A 54 3.72 -6.17 -1.60
CA PRO A 54 4.47 -5.38 -2.58
C PRO A 54 5.94 -5.78 -2.64
N PHE A 55 6.52 -6.16 -1.51
CA PHE A 55 7.88 -6.68 -1.45
C PHE A 55 8.02 -7.98 -2.25
N TYR A 56 7.13 -8.93 -2.03
CA TYR A 56 7.10 -10.19 -2.78
C TYR A 56 7.00 -9.95 -4.29
N LEU A 57 6.12 -9.04 -4.72
CA LEU A 57 5.99 -8.68 -6.13
C LEU A 57 7.28 -8.08 -6.69
N CYS A 58 7.95 -7.15 -6.00
CA CYS A 58 9.18 -6.58 -6.53
C CYS A 58 10.38 -7.53 -6.50
N VAL A 59 10.41 -8.54 -5.62
CA VAL A 59 11.38 -9.65 -5.72
C VAL A 59 11.11 -10.50 -6.96
N ARG A 60 9.84 -10.85 -7.23
CA ARG A 60 9.46 -11.65 -8.41
C ARG A 60 9.72 -10.92 -9.73
N LEU A 61 9.55 -9.61 -9.74
CA LEU A 61 9.77 -8.75 -10.91
C LEU A 61 11.20 -8.19 -10.98
N SER A 62 12.11 -8.60 -10.08
CA SER A 62 13.52 -8.16 -10.03
C SER A 62 13.73 -6.63 -9.95
N PHE A 63 12.85 -5.91 -9.25
CA PHE A 63 13.00 -4.47 -9.04
C PHE A 63 13.93 -4.14 -7.87
N TRP A 64 15.24 -4.23 -8.11
CA TRP A 64 16.29 -4.02 -7.09
C TRP A 64 16.24 -2.66 -6.39
N ARG A 65 15.89 -1.58 -7.13
CA ARG A 65 15.78 -0.22 -6.58
C ARG A 65 14.74 -0.16 -5.46
N MET A 66 13.61 -0.83 -5.66
CA MET A 66 12.50 -0.86 -4.70
C MET A 66 12.86 -1.70 -3.48
N ILE A 67 13.56 -2.83 -3.65
CA ILE A 67 14.01 -3.70 -2.56
C ILE A 67 14.92 -2.94 -1.58
N ILE A 68 15.85 -2.13 -2.09
CA ILE A 68 16.76 -1.33 -1.25
C ILE A 68 15.98 -0.29 -0.44
N VAL A 69 15.15 0.51 -1.11
CA VAL A 69 14.35 1.55 -0.44
C VAL A 69 13.41 0.93 0.59
N TRP A 70 12.75 -0.17 0.24
CA TRP A 70 11.86 -0.91 1.11
C TRP A 70 12.59 -1.42 2.35
N SER A 71 13.79 -1.97 2.19
CA SER A 71 14.57 -2.50 3.31
C SER A 71 14.96 -1.41 4.30
N ILE A 72 15.46 -0.26 3.79
CA ILE A 72 15.82 0.89 4.61
C ILE A 72 14.59 1.43 5.36
N PHE A 73 13.49 1.67 4.62
CA PHE A 73 12.24 2.14 5.20
C PHE A 73 11.73 1.19 6.29
N SER A 74 11.81 -0.12 6.04
CA SER A 74 11.28 -1.14 6.93
C SER A 74 12.08 -1.23 8.23
N ILE A 75 13.41 -1.23 8.13
CA ILE A 75 14.30 -1.27 9.29
C ILE A 75 14.06 -0.04 10.19
N ILE A 76 14.02 1.16 9.60
CA ILE A 76 13.83 2.38 10.39
C ILE A 76 12.42 2.43 11.00
N THR A 77 11.39 2.09 10.23
CA THR A 77 10.00 2.12 10.72
C THR A 77 9.77 1.09 11.83
N LEU A 78 10.29 -0.13 11.70
CA LEU A 78 10.24 -1.14 12.75
C LEU A 78 10.99 -0.67 14.01
N PHE A 79 12.15 -0.02 13.87
CA PHE A 79 12.88 0.52 15.00
C PHE A 79 12.11 1.64 15.72
N VAL A 80 11.49 2.55 14.99
CA VAL A 80 10.65 3.63 15.53
C VAL A 80 9.42 3.04 16.24
N MET A 81 8.74 2.08 15.61
CA MET A 81 7.62 1.34 16.20
C MET A 81 8.02 0.61 17.48
N PHE A 82 9.18 -0.06 17.49
CA PHE A 82 9.69 -0.75 18.66
C PHE A 82 9.94 0.20 19.84
N LYS A 83 10.39 1.42 19.57
CA LYS A 83 10.51 2.46 20.61
C LYS A 83 9.13 2.92 21.13
N ALA A 84 8.14 3.02 20.25
CA ALA A 84 6.78 3.43 20.60
C ALA A 84 6.01 2.39 21.43
N THR A 85 6.33 1.10 21.31
CA THR A 85 5.65 0.00 22.04
C THR A 85 6.20 -0.26 23.45
N ARG A 86 7.18 0.51 23.93
CA ARG A 86 7.78 0.31 25.27
C ARG A 86 6.83 0.77 26.38
N LYS A 87 6.70 -0.03 27.44
CA LYS A 87 5.82 0.26 28.60
C LYS A 87 6.11 1.59 29.32
N LYS A 88 7.37 2.02 29.37
CA LYS A 88 7.77 3.33 29.89
C LYS A 88 8.40 4.11 28.76
N LEU A 89 7.72 5.14 28.29
CA LEU A 89 8.19 5.98 27.21
C LEU A 89 9.18 7.02 27.73
N HIS A 90 10.32 7.13 27.07
CA HIS A 90 11.21 8.26 27.27
C HIS A 90 10.58 9.53 26.69
N VAL A 91 10.76 10.69 27.33
CA VAL A 91 10.16 11.99 26.94
C VAL A 91 10.39 12.36 25.47
N ASN A 92 11.53 12.00 24.90
CA ASN A 92 11.85 12.28 23.49
C ASN A 92 11.24 11.30 22.48
N THR A 93 10.66 10.18 22.92
CA THR A 93 10.16 9.12 22.03
C THR A 93 9.02 9.60 21.12
N PRO A 94 7.97 10.27 21.64
CA PRO A 94 6.90 10.78 20.79
C PRO A 94 7.44 11.74 19.72
N ARG A 95 8.37 12.63 20.08
CA ARG A 95 8.98 13.57 19.13
C ARG A 95 9.71 12.87 17.99
N ILE A 96 10.43 11.77 18.26
CA ILE A 96 11.11 10.97 17.23
C ILE A 96 10.09 10.31 16.31
N VAL A 97 9.06 9.69 16.89
CA VAL A 97 7.98 9.01 16.16
C VAL A 97 7.27 9.98 15.21
N TYR A 98 6.83 11.13 15.73
CA TYR A 98 6.17 12.16 14.92
C TYR A 98 7.07 12.69 13.82
N ARG A 99 8.35 12.96 14.11
CA ARG A 99 9.28 13.48 13.11
C ARG A 99 9.52 12.48 11.98
N TRP A 100 9.64 11.18 12.29
CA TRP A 100 9.80 10.14 11.28
C TRP A 100 8.57 10.03 10.38
N PHE A 101 7.39 9.87 10.95
CA PHE A 101 6.16 9.70 10.16
C PHE A 101 5.76 10.97 9.40
N LEU A 102 6.06 12.16 9.92
CA LEU A 102 5.88 13.42 9.19
C LEU A 102 6.82 13.49 7.97
N TRP A 103 8.06 13.06 8.12
CA TRP A 103 9.00 12.98 6.99
C TRP A 103 8.52 12.03 5.91
N ILE A 104 8.02 10.84 6.29
CA ILE A 104 7.43 9.88 5.36
C ILE A 104 6.22 10.47 4.66
N TYR A 105 5.33 11.16 5.39
CA TYR A 105 4.18 11.83 4.81
C TYR A 105 4.59 12.87 3.76
N GLN A 106 5.55 13.75 4.09
CA GLN A 106 6.01 14.79 3.18
C GLN A 106 6.68 14.21 1.93
N ALA A 107 7.55 13.22 2.10
CA ALA A 107 8.22 12.53 0.99
C ALA A 107 7.20 11.82 0.09
N SER A 108 6.25 11.09 0.68
CA SER A 108 5.21 10.35 -0.04
C SER A 108 4.27 11.29 -0.81
N TYR A 109 3.88 12.40 -0.19
CA TYR A 109 3.06 13.44 -0.81
C TYR A 109 3.79 14.10 -1.99
N ALA A 110 5.07 14.45 -1.82
CA ALA A 110 5.89 15.03 -2.88
C ALA A 110 6.06 14.05 -4.06
N LEU A 111 6.41 12.80 -3.79
CA LEU A 111 6.55 11.76 -4.82
C LEU A 111 5.21 11.51 -5.55
N GLY A 112 4.10 11.46 -4.81
CA GLY A 112 2.77 11.29 -5.38
C GLY A 112 2.37 12.43 -6.32
N ILE A 113 2.61 13.68 -5.92
CA ILE A 113 2.33 14.86 -6.77
C ILE A 113 3.23 14.87 -7.99
N ILE A 114 4.54 14.68 -7.82
CA ILE A 114 5.48 14.70 -8.94
C ILE A 114 5.13 13.59 -9.93
N GLY A 115 4.89 12.37 -9.43
CA GLY A 115 4.46 11.24 -10.26
C GLY A 115 3.14 11.54 -10.99
N TYR A 116 2.16 12.11 -10.31
CA TYR A 116 0.88 12.49 -10.92
C TYR A 116 1.05 13.52 -12.04
N LEU A 117 1.87 14.55 -11.83
CA LEU A 117 2.18 15.55 -12.86
C LEU A 117 2.88 14.93 -14.06
N VAL A 118 3.80 13.99 -13.85
CA VAL A 118 4.45 13.23 -14.93
C VAL A 118 3.44 12.38 -15.70
N LEU A 119 2.50 11.72 -15.03
CA LEU A 119 1.44 10.96 -15.69
C LEU A 119 0.51 11.87 -16.51
N LEU A 120 0.13 13.03 -15.96
CA LEU A 120 -0.66 14.02 -16.71
C LEU A 120 0.07 14.52 -17.95
N LEU A 121 1.38 14.77 -17.86
CA LEU A 121 2.20 15.17 -18.99
C LEU A 121 2.17 14.12 -20.13
N VAL A 122 2.25 12.83 -19.77
CA VAL A 122 2.19 11.74 -20.75
C VAL A 122 0.79 11.60 -21.35
N PHE A 123 -0.26 11.57 -20.52
CA PHE A 123 -1.63 11.38 -21.00
C PHE A 123 -2.18 12.55 -21.83
N THR A 124 -1.65 13.77 -21.62
CA THR A 124 -2.00 14.94 -22.45
C THR A 124 -1.25 14.98 -23.78
N GLY A 125 -0.32 14.04 -24.03
CA GLY A 125 0.52 14.01 -25.23
C GLY A 125 1.67 15.01 -25.22
N LEU A 126 1.75 15.88 -24.21
CA LEU A 126 2.87 16.83 -24.03
C LEU A 126 4.21 16.12 -23.79
N GLY A 127 4.19 14.87 -23.29
CA GLY A 127 5.37 14.04 -23.16
C GLY A 127 6.09 13.74 -24.48
N LEU A 128 5.39 13.78 -25.62
CA LEU A 128 5.99 13.61 -26.96
C LEU A 128 6.87 14.78 -27.39
N LEU A 129 6.74 15.93 -26.72
CA LEU A 129 7.56 17.13 -26.99
C LEU A 129 8.93 17.05 -26.30
N LEU A 130 9.11 16.12 -25.36
CA LEU A 130 10.39 15.91 -24.69
C LEU A 130 11.29 14.99 -25.54
N PRO A 131 12.62 15.21 -25.53
CA PRO A 131 13.57 14.38 -26.26
C PRO A 131 13.83 13.01 -25.59
N VAL A 132 12.85 12.48 -24.87
CA VAL A 132 12.95 11.25 -24.07
C VAL A 132 11.82 10.30 -24.47
N ASN A 133 12.11 9.01 -24.54
CA ASN A 133 11.14 7.98 -24.89
C ASN A 133 9.90 8.06 -23.96
N PRO A 134 8.67 8.20 -24.51
CA PRO A 134 7.44 8.31 -23.72
C PRO A 134 7.22 7.14 -22.75
N ASP A 135 7.64 5.93 -23.14
CA ASP A 135 7.54 4.73 -22.29
C ASP A 135 8.35 4.89 -20.99
N VAL A 136 9.56 5.46 -21.07
CA VAL A 136 10.42 5.69 -19.91
C VAL A 136 9.82 6.75 -18.99
N ILE A 137 9.20 7.78 -19.56
CA ILE A 137 8.52 8.84 -18.79
C ILE A 137 7.31 8.25 -18.06
N LEU A 138 6.52 7.42 -18.76
CA LEU A 138 5.36 6.73 -18.20
C LEU A 138 5.76 5.79 -17.06
N GLU A 139 6.75 4.92 -17.28
CA GLU A 139 7.28 4.02 -16.25
C GLU A 139 7.77 4.77 -15.02
N THR A 140 8.46 5.90 -15.22
CA THR A 140 8.92 6.77 -14.15
C THR A 140 7.75 7.38 -13.38
N GLY A 141 6.73 7.90 -14.09
CA GLY A 141 5.52 8.47 -13.48
C GLY A 141 4.76 7.45 -12.63
N VAL A 142 4.52 6.25 -13.19
CA VAL A 142 3.86 5.15 -12.47
C VAL A 142 4.65 4.75 -11.24
N THR A 143 5.97 4.61 -11.36
CA THR A 143 6.85 4.24 -10.24
C THR A 143 6.81 5.28 -9.11
N LEU A 144 6.85 6.58 -9.45
CA LEU A 144 6.77 7.67 -8.46
C LEU A 144 5.43 7.68 -7.72
N VAL A 145 4.32 7.56 -8.45
CA VAL A 145 2.98 7.45 -7.83
C VAL A 145 2.89 6.22 -6.95
N PHE A 146 3.39 5.08 -7.43
CA PHE A 146 3.40 3.84 -6.66
C PHE A 146 4.17 4.01 -5.35
N TYR A 147 5.36 4.62 -5.36
CA TYR A 147 6.10 4.92 -4.12
C TYR A 147 5.36 5.87 -3.20
N GLY A 148 4.79 6.96 -3.74
CA GLY A 148 4.03 7.93 -2.96
C GLY A 148 2.83 7.30 -2.25
N VAL A 149 2.03 6.50 -2.97
CA VAL A 149 0.85 5.85 -2.40
C VAL A 149 1.26 4.74 -1.43
N TYR A 150 2.21 3.88 -1.81
CA TYR A 150 2.61 2.74 -1.00
C TYR A 150 3.21 3.16 0.35
N TYR A 151 4.25 4.00 0.34
CA TYR A 151 4.89 4.45 1.58
C TYR A 151 4.02 5.43 2.36
N GLY A 152 3.13 6.18 1.68
CA GLY A 152 2.19 7.10 2.33
C GLY A 152 1.14 6.35 3.15
N VAL A 153 0.46 5.36 2.56
CA VAL A 153 -0.54 4.56 3.29
C VAL A 153 0.12 3.72 4.37
N MET A 154 1.26 3.08 4.08
CA MET A 154 2.02 2.32 5.07
C MET A 154 2.46 3.18 6.26
N GLY A 155 3.01 4.37 5.98
CA GLY A 155 3.43 5.32 7.02
C GLY A 155 2.27 5.77 7.90
N ARG A 156 1.11 6.03 7.30
CA ARG A 156 -0.11 6.39 8.03
C ARG A 156 -0.58 5.27 8.96
N ASP A 157 -0.67 4.04 8.46
CA ASP A 157 -1.17 2.90 9.24
C ASP A 157 -0.21 2.56 10.40
N CYS A 158 1.10 2.62 10.16
CA CYS A 158 2.13 2.47 11.21
C CYS A 158 2.07 3.60 12.25
N ALA A 159 1.81 4.84 11.82
CA ALA A 159 1.67 5.98 12.73
C ALA A 159 0.45 5.84 13.65
N GLU A 160 -0.68 5.37 13.11
CA GLU A 160 -1.90 5.09 13.89
C GLU A 160 -1.63 4.03 14.96
N VAL A 161 -0.96 2.92 14.58
CA VAL A 161 -0.55 1.89 15.55
C VAL A 161 0.37 2.46 16.63
N CYS A 162 1.35 3.28 16.27
CA CYS A 162 2.25 3.90 17.25
C CYS A 162 1.51 4.85 18.20
N LEU A 163 0.54 5.60 17.69
CA LEU A 163 -0.28 6.52 18.48
C LEU A 163 -1.14 5.76 19.51
N ASP A 164 -1.72 4.63 19.11
CA ASP A 164 -2.51 3.77 20.01
C ASP A 164 -1.66 3.21 21.15
N TYR A 165 -0.43 2.76 20.87
CA TYR A 165 0.48 2.30 21.92
C TYR A 165 0.97 3.44 22.82
N MET A 166 1.27 4.60 22.26
CA MET A 166 1.75 5.73 23.03
C MET A 166 0.66 6.34 23.92
N SER A 167 -0.57 6.44 23.43
CA SER A 167 -1.72 6.91 24.21
C SER A 167 -2.03 5.97 25.38
N ALA A 168 -2.01 4.65 25.14
CA ALA A 168 -2.21 3.64 26.19
C ALA A 168 -1.10 3.62 27.25
N ALA A 169 0.11 4.13 26.94
CA ALA A 169 1.21 4.23 27.90
C ALA A 169 1.21 5.53 28.71
N MET A 170 0.41 6.54 28.30
CA MET A 170 0.27 7.82 29.00
C MET A 170 -0.94 7.87 29.95
N THR A 171 -1.88 6.93 29.82
CA THR A 171 -2.98 6.66 30.77
C THR A 171 -2.53 5.71 31.87
#